data_AF-A0A2N5JC63-F1
#
_entry.id   AF-A0A2N5JC63-F1
#
_cell.length_a   1.000
_cell.length_b   1.000
_cell.length_c   1.000
_cell.angle_alpha   90.00
_cell.angle_beta   90.00
_cell.angle_gamma   90.00
#
_symmetry.space_group_name_H-M   'P 1'
#
loop_
_entity.id
_entity.type
_entity.pdbx_description
1 polymer ?
#
loop_
_entity_poly.entity_id
_entity_poly.type
_entity_poly.pdbx_seq_one_letter_code
_entity_poly.pdbx_strand_id
1 'polypeptide(L)'
;MGLERLVERQVLVRLDDTCAYSTSQAGTLYGRASIAEQMVPFGAAAAGPLAMWIWQGGRFPNRVDVISGSHFRARIHGRQIIAHNRRTPPEQLMRLRQLLVTSPMRTACDLACMNLPEQRPAHTETLIAKMLDAYEIKASQCLKILWENPRWPNHGPAVRMMTNVEELMLLNRQQRELTEANIDDEAAAIGTSSGTDHAHDEGTA
;
A
#
# COMPACT_ATOMS: atom_id res chain seq x y z
N MET A 1 -3.24 -26.54 19.19
CA MET A 1 -4.40 -26.10 20.01
C MET A 1 -4.39 -24.63 20.41
N GLY A 2 -3.40 -24.09 21.17
CA GLY A 2 -3.45 -22.68 21.61
C GLY A 2 -3.37 -21.65 20.47
N LEU A 3 -2.39 -21.82 19.58
CA LEU A 3 -2.17 -20.92 18.42
C LEU A 3 -3.37 -20.94 17.45
N GLU A 4 -3.90 -22.13 17.15
CA GLU A 4 -5.05 -22.28 16.23
C GLU A 4 -6.25 -21.48 16.70
N ARG A 5 -6.62 -21.58 17.98
CA ARG A 5 -7.76 -20.83 18.52
C ARG A 5 -7.55 -19.32 18.45
N LEU A 6 -6.32 -18.83 18.59
CA LEU A 6 -6.01 -17.40 18.47
C LEU A 6 -6.04 -16.93 17.02
N VAL A 7 -5.67 -17.79 16.07
CA VAL A 7 -5.78 -17.51 14.62
C VAL A 7 -7.24 -17.54 14.17
N GLU A 8 -8.03 -18.52 14.61
CA GLU A 8 -9.47 -18.62 14.36
C GLU A 8 -10.22 -17.39 14.88
N ARG A 9 -9.82 -16.87 16.05
CA ARG A 9 -10.35 -15.65 16.63
C ARG A 9 -9.77 -14.36 16.04
N GLN A 10 -8.93 -14.46 15.00
CA GLN A 10 -8.28 -13.33 14.34
C GLN A 10 -7.44 -12.43 15.28
N VAL A 11 -7.03 -12.96 16.44
CA VAL A 11 -6.10 -12.27 17.37
C VAL A 11 -4.69 -12.32 16.80
N LEU A 12 -4.34 -13.45 16.20
CA LEU A 12 -3.04 -13.68 15.57
C LEU A 12 -3.22 -13.96 14.07
N VAL A 13 -2.24 -13.52 13.28
CA VAL A 13 -2.09 -13.91 11.88
C VAL A 13 -0.93 -14.89 11.77
N ARG A 14 -1.22 -16.08 11.24
CA ARG A 14 -0.25 -17.16 11.11
C ARG A 14 0.82 -16.81 10.06
N LEU A 15 2.09 -17.00 10.42
CA LEU A 15 3.22 -16.98 9.49
C LEU A 15 3.53 -18.40 9.00
N ASP A 16 3.72 -19.34 9.92
CA ASP A 16 3.95 -20.76 9.67
C ASP A 16 3.29 -21.61 10.78
N ASP A 17 3.60 -22.90 10.86
CA ASP A 17 2.98 -23.81 11.84
C ASP A 17 3.36 -23.53 13.30
N THR A 18 4.40 -22.73 13.52
CA THR A 18 4.98 -22.42 14.83
C THR A 18 4.94 -20.94 15.19
N CYS A 19 4.81 -20.06 14.20
CA CYS A 19 5.00 -18.62 14.34
C CYS A 19 3.80 -17.83 13.82
N ALA A 20 3.49 -16.73 14.51
CA ALA A 20 2.43 -15.80 14.16
C ALA A 20 2.73 -14.41 14.70
N TYR A 21 2.03 -13.39 14.18
CA TYR A 21 2.10 -12.03 14.68
C TYR A 21 0.71 -11.52 15.10
N SER A 22 0.68 -10.50 15.95
CA SER A 22 -0.59 -9.91 16.40
C SER A 22 -1.29 -9.12 15.28
N THR A 23 -2.59 -9.36 15.11
CA THR A 23 -3.44 -8.59 14.18
C THR A 23 -3.44 -7.10 14.54
N SER A 24 -3.49 -6.76 15.83
CA SER A 24 -3.47 -5.36 16.28
C SER A 24 -2.16 -4.66 15.93
N GLN A 25 -1.04 -5.37 16.01
CA GLN A 25 0.26 -4.85 15.62
C GLN A 25 0.33 -4.59 14.11
N ALA A 26 -0.20 -5.49 13.29
CA ALA A 26 -0.26 -5.30 11.83
C ALA A 26 -1.21 -4.17 11.39
N GLY A 27 -2.08 -3.68 12.28
CA GLY A 27 -2.97 -2.55 12.01
C GLY A 27 -2.25 -1.20 11.83
N THR A 28 -1.00 -1.06 12.27
CA THR A 28 -0.26 0.21 12.21
C THR A 28 1.00 0.09 11.35
N LEU A 29 1.43 1.21 10.73
CA LEU A 29 2.67 1.26 9.95
C LEU A 29 3.89 0.78 10.76
N TYR A 30 4.08 1.33 11.96
CA TYR A 30 5.20 0.97 12.82
C TYR A 30 5.10 -0.45 13.37
N GLY A 31 3.90 -0.96 13.64
CA GLY A 31 3.74 -2.34 14.06
C GLY A 31 4.07 -3.33 12.93
N ARG A 32 3.68 -3.03 11.69
CA ARG A 32 4.11 -3.80 10.50
C ARG A 32 5.62 -3.74 10.28
N ALA A 33 6.23 -2.56 10.45
CA ALA A 33 7.68 -2.42 10.40
C ALA A 33 8.36 -3.31 11.45
N SER A 34 7.89 -3.32 12.70
CA SER A 34 8.43 -4.17 13.76
C SER A 34 8.28 -5.68 13.47
N ILE A 35 7.20 -6.10 12.80
CA ILE A 35 7.02 -7.49 12.37
C ILE A 35 8.04 -7.83 11.28
N ALA A 36 8.17 -6.97 10.27
CA ALA A 36 9.10 -7.18 9.17
C ALA A 36 10.57 -7.12 9.61
N GLU A 37 10.90 -6.30 10.61
CA GLU A 37 12.25 -6.18 11.19
C GLU A 37 12.79 -7.52 11.68
N GLN A 38 11.93 -8.38 12.25
CA GLN A 38 12.32 -9.73 12.70
C GLN A 38 12.61 -10.70 11.53
N MET A 39 12.20 -10.34 10.31
CA MET A 39 12.29 -11.19 9.12
C MET A 39 13.31 -10.69 8.10
N VAL A 40 13.72 -9.43 8.18
CA VAL A 40 14.67 -8.84 7.24
C VAL A 40 16.09 -9.02 7.77
N PRO A 41 16.99 -9.65 7.01
CA PRO A 41 18.38 -9.83 7.43
C PRO A 41 19.06 -8.49 7.74
N PHE A 42 19.98 -8.52 8.72
CA PHE A 42 20.72 -7.33 9.11
C PHE A 42 21.44 -6.66 7.92
N GLY A 43 21.33 -5.34 7.84
CA GLY A 43 21.92 -4.54 6.77
C GLY A 43 21.16 -4.59 5.43
N ALA A 44 20.08 -5.37 5.32
CA ALA A 44 19.19 -5.34 4.17
C ALA A 44 18.04 -4.34 4.36
N ALA A 45 17.46 -3.87 3.26
CA ALA A 45 16.25 -3.06 3.29
C ALA A 45 15.05 -3.85 2.76
N ALA A 46 13.89 -3.76 3.41
CA ALA A 46 12.65 -4.34 2.90
C ALA A 46 12.24 -3.68 1.58
N ALA A 47 11.78 -4.48 0.61
CA ALA A 47 11.43 -4.01 -0.73
C ALA A 47 10.20 -4.73 -1.28
N GLY A 48 9.74 -4.31 -2.46
CA GLY A 48 8.72 -5.04 -3.23
C GLY A 48 7.42 -5.32 -2.45
N PRO A 49 6.86 -6.54 -2.47
CA PRO A 49 5.60 -6.86 -1.80
C PRO A 49 5.70 -6.77 -0.26
N LEU A 50 6.90 -6.97 0.32
CA LEU A 50 7.10 -6.79 1.75
C LEU A 50 7.03 -5.32 2.13
N ALA A 51 7.73 -4.44 1.42
CA ALA A 51 7.62 -2.99 1.63
C ALA A 51 6.19 -2.52 1.41
N MET A 52 5.53 -3.01 0.36
CA MET A 52 4.13 -2.72 0.08
C MET A 52 3.19 -3.10 1.24
N TRP A 53 3.37 -4.30 1.80
CA TRP A 53 2.64 -4.73 2.98
C TRP A 53 2.95 -3.85 4.20
N ILE A 54 4.19 -3.40 4.38
CA ILE A 54 4.53 -2.44 5.45
C ILE A 54 3.77 -1.13 5.25
N TRP A 55 3.69 -0.59 4.03
CA TRP A 55 3.01 0.68 3.78
C TRP A 55 1.49 0.59 3.92
N GLN A 56 0.84 -0.46 3.41
CA GLN A 56 -0.62 -0.53 3.35
C GLN A 56 -1.29 -1.62 4.20
N GLY A 57 -0.53 -2.59 4.69
CA GLY A 57 -1.08 -3.79 5.33
C GLY A 57 -1.70 -4.76 4.32
N GLY A 58 -2.74 -5.47 4.75
CA GLY A 58 -3.36 -6.55 4.00
C GLY A 58 -2.71 -7.91 4.27
N ARG A 59 -2.82 -8.83 3.30
CA ARG A 59 -2.27 -10.18 3.43
C ARG A 59 -0.75 -10.14 3.42
N PHE A 60 -0.13 -10.78 4.42
CA PHE A 60 1.32 -10.90 4.49
C PHE A 60 1.87 -11.66 3.26
N PRO A 61 2.95 -11.19 2.62
CA PRO A 61 3.48 -11.80 1.40
C PRO A 61 4.00 -13.22 1.66
N ASN A 62 4.01 -14.05 0.62
CA ASN A 62 4.53 -15.42 0.65
C ASN A 62 6.07 -15.50 0.53
N ARG A 63 6.74 -14.35 0.43
CA ARG A 63 8.19 -14.22 0.33
C ARG A 63 8.66 -12.92 0.99
N VAL A 64 9.96 -12.83 1.24
CA VAL A 64 10.61 -11.68 1.89
C VAL A 64 11.52 -11.00 0.86
N ASP A 65 11.03 -9.98 0.17
CA ASP A 65 11.82 -9.21 -0.78
C ASP A 65 12.67 -8.17 -0.06
N VAL A 66 13.97 -8.17 -0.36
CA VAL A 66 14.94 -7.25 0.24
C VAL A 66 15.89 -6.66 -0.81
N ILE A 67 16.39 -5.45 -0.57
CA ILE A 67 17.56 -4.93 -1.26
C ILE A 67 18.78 -5.30 -0.43
N SER A 68 19.70 -6.04 -1.04
CA SER A 68 20.96 -6.47 -0.43
C SER A 68 21.95 -6.88 -1.52
N GLY A 69 23.25 -6.69 -1.25
CA GLY A 69 24.32 -7.29 -2.06
C GLY A 69 24.59 -8.76 -1.73
N SER A 70 24.01 -9.28 -0.63
CA SER A 70 24.21 -10.65 -0.17
C SER A 70 23.19 -11.61 -0.76
N HIS A 71 23.59 -12.87 -0.92
CA HIS A 71 22.68 -13.95 -1.27
C HIS A 71 22.19 -14.68 -0.02
N PHE A 72 20.89 -14.94 0.04
CA PHE A 72 20.26 -15.67 1.14
C PHE A 72 19.68 -16.99 0.65
N ARG A 73 20.06 -18.10 1.30
CA ARG A 73 19.54 -19.45 0.98
C ARG A 73 18.53 -19.98 2.00
N ALA A 74 18.58 -19.46 3.23
CA ALA A 74 17.65 -19.86 4.29
C ALA A 74 16.25 -19.30 4.03
N ARG A 75 15.23 -20.05 4.48
CA ARG A 75 13.86 -19.56 4.56
C ARG A 75 13.59 -18.97 5.94
N ILE A 76 12.75 -17.94 6.01
CA ILE A 76 12.27 -17.35 7.26
C ILE A 76 10.78 -17.59 7.34
N HIS A 77 10.35 -18.31 8.37
CA HIS A 77 8.95 -18.71 8.56
C HIS A 77 8.31 -19.31 7.31
N GLY A 78 8.99 -20.30 6.71
CA GLY A 78 8.55 -20.96 5.47
C GLY A 78 8.70 -20.13 4.18
N ARG A 79 9.13 -18.87 4.27
CA ARG A 79 9.22 -17.94 3.13
C ARG A 79 10.63 -17.82 2.60
N GLN A 80 10.76 -17.80 1.28
CA GLN A 80 12.03 -17.53 0.62
C GLN A 80 12.38 -16.04 0.74
N ILE A 81 13.66 -15.75 0.97
CA ILE A 81 14.19 -14.39 0.88
C ILE A 81 14.64 -14.14 -0.56
N ILE A 82 14.14 -13.06 -1.17
CA ILE A 82 14.52 -12.63 -2.51
C ILE A 82 15.36 -11.37 -2.39
N ALA A 83 16.67 -11.51 -2.62
CA ALA A 83 17.59 -10.38 -2.65
C ALA A 83 17.62 -9.73 -4.04
N HIS A 84 17.32 -8.44 -4.06
CA HIS A 84 17.43 -7.58 -5.23
C HIS A 84 18.74 -6.79 -5.16
N ASN A 85 19.70 -7.16 -6.00
CA ASN A 85 20.98 -6.46 -6.09
C ASN A 85 20.86 -5.27 -7.06
N ARG A 86 20.25 -4.19 -6.57
CA ARG A 86 20.10 -2.94 -7.33
C ARG A 86 20.55 -1.76 -6.48
N ARG A 87 21.21 -0.81 -7.13
CA ARG A 87 21.58 0.45 -6.47
C ARG A 87 20.30 1.18 -6.06
N THR A 88 20.22 1.53 -4.79
CA THR A 88 19.10 2.28 -4.24
C THR A 88 19.67 3.44 -3.47
N PRO A 89 19.58 4.67 -4.01
CA PRO A 89 20.02 5.88 -3.33
C PRO A 89 19.32 6.03 -1.97
N PRO A 90 19.99 6.62 -0.96
CA PRO A 90 19.40 6.81 0.37
C PRO A 90 18.05 7.53 0.36
N GLU A 91 17.82 8.44 -0.60
CA GLU A 91 16.57 9.21 -0.77
C GLU A 91 15.39 8.33 -1.18
N GLN A 92 15.66 7.12 -1.68
CA GLN A 92 14.66 6.12 -2.04
C GLN A 92 14.44 5.08 -0.94
N LEU A 93 15.08 5.27 0.22
CA LEU A 93 14.89 4.49 1.43
C LEU A 93 14.29 5.35 2.53
N MET A 94 13.51 4.72 3.39
CA MET A 94 12.98 5.31 4.61
C MET A 94 13.32 4.39 5.77
N ARG A 95 13.61 5.01 6.92
CA ARG A 95 13.90 4.28 8.16
C ARG A 95 12.64 4.26 9.01
N LEU A 96 12.15 3.05 9.28
CA LEU A 96 11.06 2.79 10.21
C LEU A 96 11.64 2.02 11.40
N ARG A 97 11.91 2.72 12.51
CA ARG A 97 12.71 2.19 13.64
C ARG A 97 14.09 1.76 13.16
N GLN A 98 14.47 0.49 13.33
CA GLN A 98 15.77 -0.01 12.87
C GLN A 98 15.71 -0.59 11.46
N LEU A 99 14.50 -0.77 10.90
CA LEU A 99 14.30 -1.32 9.58
C LEU A 99 14.43 -0.24 8.50
N LEU A 100 15.26 -0.50 7.48
CA LEU A 100 15.23 0.24 6.23
C LEU A 100 14.17 -0.37 5.31
N VAL A 101 13.38 0.49 4.66
CA VAL A 101 12.31 0.10 3.74
C VAL A 101 12.41 0.99 2.50
N THR A 102 12.13 0.47 1.31
CA THR A 102 11.98 1.32 0.12
C THR A 102 10.85 2.34 0.34
N SER A 103 11.08 3.60 -0.02
CA SER A 103 10.04 4.64 0.08
C SER A 103 8.77 4.22 -0.69
N PRO A 104 7.59 4.79 -0.40
CA PRO A 104 6.36 4.43 -1.13
C PRO A 104 6.51 4.57 -2.65
N MET A 105 7.16 5.66 -3.10
CA MET A 105 7.47 5.90 -4.51
C MET A 105 8.39 4.81 -5.10
N ARG A 106 9.47 4.45 -4.39
CA ARG A 106 10.37 3.38 -4.86
C ARG A 106 9.69 2.01 -4.85
N THR A 107 8.87 1.74 -3.84
CA THR A 107 8.08 0.52 -3.71
C THR A 107 7.12 0.34 -4.89
N ALA A 108 6.46 1.42 -5.30
CA ALA A 108 5.60 1.43 -6.48
C ALA A 108 6.37 1.04 -7.76
N CYS A 109 7.56 1.62 -7.96
CA CYS A 109 8.40 1.28 -9.11
C CYS A 109 8.92 -0.17 -9.04
N ASP A 110 9.34 -0.63 -7.86
CA ASP A 110 9.80 -1.99 -7.64
C ASP A 110 8.71 -3.01 -8.00
N LEU A 111 7.46 -2.76 -7.60
CA LEU A 111 6.30 -3.59 -7.93
C LEU A 111 5.99 -3.57 -9.44
N ALA A 112 6.06 -2.40 -10.07
CA ALA A 112 5.83 -2.25 -11.50
C ALA A 112 6.87 -3.02 -12.34
N CYS A 113 8.11 -3.10 -11.87
CA CYS A 113 9.21 -3.84 -12.51
C CYS A 113 9.18 -5.36 -12.27
N MET A 114 8.24 -5.90 -11.47
CA MET A 114 8.18 -7.35 -11.22
C MET A 114 7.73 -8.11 -12.46
N ASN A 115 8.42 -9.21 -12.72
CA ASN A 115 8.40 -9.89 -14.01
C ASN A 115 7.17 -10.78 -14.19
N LEU A 116 6.77 -11.47 -13.12
CA LEU A 116 5.75 -12.50 -13.21
C LEU A 116 4.49 -12.10 -12.40
N PRO A 117 3.28 -12.42 -12.86
CA PRO A 117 2.04 -12.17 -12.10
C PRO A 117 2.09 -12.78 -10.70
N GLU A 118 2.64 -13.99 -10.54
CA GLU A 118 2.83 -14.66 -9.25
C GLU A 118 3.83 -13.96 -8.33
N GLN A 119 4.68 -13.09 -8.89
CA GLN A 119 5.57 -12.25 -8.10
C GLN A 119 4.85 -11.01 -7.56
N ARG A 120 3.69 -10.64 -8.10
CA ARG A 120 2.98 -9.43 -7.72
C ARG A 120 1.81 -9.72 -6.78
N PRO A 121 1.51 -8.81 -5.84
CA PRO A 121 0.22 -8.84 -5.17
C PRO A 121 -0.92 -8.73 -6.20
N ALA A 122 -2.03 -9.41 -5.98
CA ALA A 122 -3.23 -9.26 -6.79
C ALA A 122 -3.67 -7.78 -6.84
N HIS A 123 -4.22 -7.34 -7.98
CA HIS A 123 -4.64 -5.94 -8.19
C HIS A 123 -3.52 -4.92 -7.92
N THR A 124 -2.30 -5.21 -8.41
CA THR A 124 -1.10 -4.40 -8.14
C THR A 124 -1.30 -2.93 -8.50
N GLU A 125 -1.96 -2.61 -9.61
CA GLU A 125 -2.21 -1.22 -10.04
C GLU A 125 -3.08 -0.47 -9.02
N THR A 126 -4.20 -1.07 -8.60
CA THR A 126 -5.08 -0.50 -7.56
C THR A 126 -4.34 -0.31 -6.24
N LEU A 127 -3.52 -1.30 -5.87
CA LEU A 127 -2.69 -1.25 -4.69
C LEU A 127 -1.67 -0.10 -4.78
N ILE A 128 -0.94 0.02 -5.89
CA ILE A 128 -0.01 1.13 -6.09
C ILE A 128 -0.76 2.46 -6.02
N ALA A 129 -1.85 2.62 -6.76
CA ALA A 129 -2.65 3.85 -6.78
C ALA A 129 -3.09 4.27 -5.37
N LYS A 130 -3.59 3.34 -4.57
CA LYS A 130 -4.00 3.59 -3.17
C LYS A 130 -2.83 4.02 -2.29
N MET A 131 -1.64 3.42 -2.45
CA MET A 131 -0.45 3.86 -1.70
C MET A 131 -0.06 5.27 -2.11
N LEU A 132 0.07 5.52 -3.41
CA LEU A 132 0.52 6.82 -3.90
C LEU A 132 -0.44 7.93 -3.46
N ASP A 133 -1.75 7.69 -3.53
CA ASP A 133 -2.78 8.60 -3.03
C ASP A 133 -2.64 8.86 -1.52
N ALA A 134 -2.51 7.80 -0.71
CA ALA A 134 -2.39 7.91 0.74
C ALA A 134 -1.11 8.64 1.23
N TYR A 135 -0.08 8.71 0.39
CA TYR A 135 1.17 9.40 0.67
C TYR A 135 1.36 10.68 -0.18
N GLU A 136 0.31 11.13 -0.88
CA GLU A 136 0.30 12.34 -1.72
C GLU A 136 1.40 12.36 -2.81
N ILE A 137 1.73 11.19 -3.35
CA ILE A 137 2.74 11.01 -4.40
C ILE A 137 2.05 10.94 -5.76
N LYS A 138 2.57 11.68 -6.74
CA LYS A 138 2.06 11.62 -8.12
C LYS A 138 2.69 10.43 -8.86
N ALA A 139 1.88 9.71 -9.65
CA ALA A 139 2.38 8.63 -10.52
C ALA A 139 3.47 9.13 -11.50
N SER A 140 3.38 10.37 -11.99
CA SER A 140 4.43 11.02 -12.79
C SER A 140 5.81 11.07 -12.12
N GLN A 141 5.88 11.15 -10.79
CA GLN A 141 7.16 11.06 -10.06
C GLN A 141 7.76 9.65 -10.16
N CYS A 142 6.92 8.61 -10.12
CA CYS A 142 7.35 7.23 -10.35
C CYS A 142 7.78 7.01 -11.80
N LEU A 143 7.03 7.55 -12.77
CA LEU A 143 7.39 7.51 -14.19
C LEU A 143 8.76 8.14 -14.43
N LYS A 144 9.06 9.29 -13.81
CA LYS A 144 10.38 9.92 -13.89
C LYS A 144 11.49 8.97 -13.44
N ILE A 145 11.33 8.28 -12.30
CA ILE A 145 12.32 7.31 -11.82
C ILE A 145 12.50 6.15 -12.81
N LEU A 146 11.41 5.63 -13.37
CA LEU A 146 11.49 4.54 -14.35
C LEU A 146 12.28 4.99 -15.59
N TRP A 147 11.98 6.18 -16.14
CA TRP A 147 12.68 6.74 -17.30
C TRP A 147 14.16 7.07 -17.03
N GLU A 148 14.51 7.44 -15.81
CA GLU A 148 15.91 7.61 -15.38
C GLU A 148 16.65 6.25 -15.26
N ASN A 149 15.92 5.14 -15.28
CA ASN A 149 16.44 3.78 -15.06
C ASN A 149 15.98 2.77 -16.13
N PRO A 150 16.27 3.00 -17.44
CA PRO A 150 15.74 2.19 -18.54
C PRO A 150 16.25 0.74 -18.56
N ARG A 151 17.31 0.45 -17.79
CA ARG A 151 17.90 -0.90 -17.68
C ARG A 151 17.29 -1.73 -16.54
N TRP A 152 16.34 -1.19 -15.79
CA TRP A 152 15.63 -1.98 -14.79
C TRP A 152 14.87 -3.12 -15.46
N PRO A 153 14.76 -4.29 -14.79
CA PRO A 153 13.97 -5.40 -15.30
C PRO A 153 12.55 -4.94 -15.63
N ASN A 154 12.06 -5.38 -16.78
CA ASN A 154 10.70 -5.09 -17.24
C ASN A 154 10.35 -3.61 -17.33
N HIS A 155 11.33 -2.76 -17.66
CA HIS A 155 11.12 -1.32 -17.80
C HIS A 155 9.90 -0.97 -18.66
N GLY A 156 9.78 -1.52 -19.89
CA GLY A 156 8.66 -1.24 -20.77
C GLY A 156 7.29 -1.59 -20.15
N PRO A 157 7.07 -2.82 -19.66
CA PRO A 157 5.89 -3.18 -18.88
C PRO A 157 5.65 -2.30 -17.65
N ALA A 158 6.70 -1.94 -16.91
CA ALA A 158 6.60 -1.11 -15.71
C ALA A 158 6.11 0.31 -16.02
N VAL A 159 6.62 0.92 -17.10
CA VAL A 159 6.16 2.23 -17.58
C VAL A 159 4.68 2.17 -17.93
N ARG A 160 4.23 1.16 -18.68
CA ARG A 160 2.80 0.99 -19.01
C ARG A 160 1.93 0.84 -17.77
N MET A 161 2.36 0.02 -16.81
CA MET A 161 1.62 -0.15 -15.56
C MET A 161 1.50 1.17 -14.79
N MET A 162 2.59 1.94 -14.72
CA MET A 162 2.58 3.22 -14.00
C MET A 162 1.72 4.27 -14.73
N THR A 163 1.64 4.24 -16.06
CA THR A 163 0.69 5.04 -16.84
C THR A 163 -0.77 4.65 -16.51
N ASN A 164 -1.10 3.36 -16.46
CA ASN A 164 -2.43 2.91 -16.04
C ASN A 164 -2.77 3.35 -14.60
N VAL A 165 -1.79 3.30 -13.70
CA VAL A 165 -1.93 3.81 -12.32
C VAL A 165 -2.23 5.31 -12.33
N GLU A 166 -1.54 6.09 -13.15
CA GLU A 166 -1.78 7.53 -13.28
C GLU A 166 -3.22 7.81 -13.75
N GLU A 167 -3.67 7.12 -14.79
CA GLU A 167 -5.05 7.21 -15.29
C GLU A 167 -6.07 6.82 -14.22
N LEU A 168 -5.85 5.71 -13.51
CA LEU A 168 -6.71 5.28 -12.42
C LEU A 168 -6.79 6.32 -11.30
N MET A 169 -5.67 6.94 -10.92
CA MET A 169 -5.65 8.00 -9.91
C MET A 169 -6.37 9.27 -10.36
N LEU A 170 -6.36 9.59 -11.66
CA LEU A 170 -7.13 10.71 -12.21
C LEU A 170 -8.63 10.41 -12.18
N LEU A 171 -9.04 9.22 -12.63
CA LEU A 171 -10.43 8.78 -12.59
C LEU A 171 -10.98 8.76 -11.16
N ASN A 172 -10.22 8.24 -10.20
CA ASN A 172 -10.63 8.21 -8.80
C ASN A 172 -10.82 9.62 -8.22
N ARG A 173 -9.99 10.59 -8.61
CA ARG A 173 -10.14 11.99 -8.18
C ARG A 173 -11.40 12.63 -8.76
N GLN A 174 -11.63 12.47 -10.06
CA GLN A 174 -12.86 12.97 -10.71
C GLN A 174 -14.11 12.35 -10.09
N GLN A 175 -14.10 11.06 -9.78
CA GLN A 175 -15.22 10.40 -9.11
C GLN A 175 -15.48 10.96 -7.70
N ARG A 176 -14.44 11.27 -6.92
CA ARG A 176 -14.59 11.91 -5.61
C ARG A 176 -15.20 13.30 -5.75
N GLU A 177 -14.69 14.13 -6.66
CA GLU A 177 -15.23 15.47 -6.93
C GLU A 177 -16.71 15.43 -7.36
N LEU A 178 -17.08 14.51 -8.25
CA LEU A 178 -18.48 14.30 -8.65
C LEU A 178 -19.36 13.81 -7.50
N THR A 179 -18.83 12.94 -6.63
CA THR A 179 -19.56 12.42 -5.47
C THR A 179 -19.80 13.54 -4.44
N GLU A 180 -18.80 14.38 -4.18
CA GLU A 180 -18.89 15.53 -3.28
C GLU A 180 -19.89 16.57 -3.81
N ALA A 181 -19.82 16.90 -5.10
CA ALA A 181 -20.76 17.83 -5.74
C ALA A 181 -22.23 17.33 -5.65
N ASN A 182 -22.47 16.03 -5.87
CA ASN A 182 -23.81 15.47 -5.76
C ASN A 182 -24.35 15.51 -4.31
N ILE A 183 -23.49 15.33 -3.31
CA ILE A 183 -23.87 15.44 -1.90
C ILE A 183 -24.27 16.89 -1.55
N ASP A 184 -23.51 17.87 -2.06
CA ASP A 184 -23.81 19.29 -1.84
C ASP A 184 -25.14 19.70 -2.50
N ASP A 185 -25.41 19.22 -3.72
CA ASP A 185 -26.69 19.43 -4.42
C ASP A 185 -27.88 18.80 -3.67
N GLU A 186 -27.73 17.58 -3.15
CA GLU A 186 -28.77 16.93 -2.32
C GLU A 186 -29.00 17.66 -1.00
N ALA A 187 -27.94 18.12 -0.33
CA ALA A 187 -28.04 18.90 0.90
C ALA A 187 -28.73 20.26 0.68
N ALA A 188 -28.44 20.93 -0.44
CA ALA A 188 -29.11 22.18 -0.84
C ALA A 188 -30.61 21.95 -1.14
N ALA A 189 -30.97 20.85 -1.80
CA ALA A 189 -32.36 20.51 -2.09
C ALA A 189 -33.17 20.28 -0.80
N ILE A 190 -32.62 19.57 0.20
CA ILE A 190 -33.28 19.33 1.50
C ILE A 190 -33.43 20.62 2.32
N GLY A 191 -32.45 21.53 2.28
CA GLY A 191 -32.52 22.81 3.00
C GLY A 191 -33.59 23.78 2.49
N THR A 192 -34.09 23.60 1.26
CA THR A 192 -35.13 24.47 0.67
C THR A 192 -36.56 23.99 0.93
N SER A 193 -36.78 22.76 1.42
CA SER A 193 -38.13 22.20 1.64
C SER A 193 -38.70 22.42 3.06
N SER A 194 -37.97 23.06 3.98
CA SER A 194 -38.44 23.32 5.36
C SER A 194 -38.98 24.74 5.57
N GLY A 195 -39.27 25.47 4.49
CA GLY A 195 -39.62 26.90 4.51
C GLY A 195 -41.03 27.24 4.05
N THR A 196 -42.04 26.41 4.29
CA THR A 196 -43.46 26.76 4.08
C THR A 196 -44.34 26.04 5.09
N ASP A 197 -44.62 26.66 6.23
CA ASP A 197 -45.91 26.57 6.93
C ASP A 197 -45.90 27.42 8.21
N HIS A 198 -46.36 28.67 8.10
CA HIS A 198 -47.21 29.32 9.11
C HIS A 198 -47.78 30.62 8.54
N ALA A 199 -48.92 30.49 7.86
CA ALA A 199 -49.87 31.57 7.66
C ALA A 199 -51.22 31.08 8.21
N HIS A 200 -51.61 31.59 9.38
CA HIS A 200 -52.95 31.60 10.00
C HIS A 200 -52.74 32.11 11.44
N ASP A 201 -53.49 33.03 12.04
CA ASP A 201 -54.69 33.77 11.65
C ASP A 201 -54.81 34.96 12.62
N GLU A 202 -55.36 36.09 12.16
CA GLU A 202 -55.68 37.27 12.98
C GLU A 202 -57.08 37.12 13.61
N GLY A 203 -57.29 37.76 14.78
CA GLY A 203 -58.61 38.05 15.38
C GLY A 203 -59.03 37.04 16.46
N THR A 204 -59.52 37.44 17.64
CA THR A 204 -60.43 38.56 17.93
C THR A 204 -60.32 38.98 19.40
N ALA A 205 -60.62 40.25 19.66
CA ALA A 205 -61.09 40.75 20.96
C ALA A 205 -62.55 40.33 21.22
#